data_AF-A0A821ZW46-F1
#
_entry.id   AF-A0A821ZW46-F1
#
_cell.length_a   1.000
_cell.length_b   1.000
_cell.length_c   1.000
_cell.angle_alpha   90.00
_cell.angle_beta   90.00
_cell.angle_gamma   90.00
#
_symmetry.space_group_name_H-M   'P 1'
#
loop_
_entity.id
_entity.type
_entity.pdbx_description
1 polymer ?
#
loop_
_entity_poly.entity_id
_entity_poly.type
_entity_poly.pdbx_seq_one_letter_code
_entity_poly.pdbx_strand_id
1 'polypeptide(L)'
;SFLLHREHSENQLTEMMKHIDSNLPLPVTNDSLRNFAQLIYLSQIHQAMTLKSISDLCRLHSSVDMINPKTSQGHTMGLMYWQINDIWQAPTWATIEYGLKWKMSHYYVGHMYAPVYPIAMLTPYLANVTDENAQLSFHVVNEVLNNTYGALICSIYTLDTLTPRLSFGDDIIFNSPGIENVMNFPYSTLMRRTNCKDSSQCIIHCSLNYNEHQIGQTLFLSRPKNYQLFNPNLQIESIKQISSTDFNITITVDRPALFVWLDIAANITGYFSRNGFNMFQPSTSVIFHSWTSMENFDKANFDIRYTSLFDVTLP
;
A
#
# COMPACT_ATOMS: atom_id res chain seq x y z
N SER A 1 -32.01 3.14 4.29
CA SER A 1 -31.43 3.05 2.93
C SER A 1 -30.95 1.63 2.69
N PHE A 2 -30.72 1.21 1.43
CA PHE A 2 -30.23 -0.15 1.12
C PHE A 2 -28.90 -0.48 1.82
N LEU A 3 -27.98 0.49 1.91
CA LEU A 3 -26.68 0.33 2.58
C LEU A 3 -26.85 0.06 4.07
N LEU A 4 -27.69 0.84 4.77
CA LEU A 4 -27.97 0.64 6.20
C LEU A 4 -28.66 -0.71 6.46
N HIS A 5 -29.43 -1.24 5.49
CA HIS A 5 -30.00 -2.57 5.60
C HIS A 5 -28.94 -3.68 5.47
N ARG A 6 -27.88 -3.45 4.68
CA ARG A 6 -26.77 -4.41 4.49
C ARG A 6 -25.71 -4.33 5.58
N GLU A 7 -25.68 -3.25 6.35
CA GLU A 7 -24.80 -3.08 7.51
C GLU A 7 -25.32 -3.88 8.70
N HIS A 8 -24.56 -4.88 9.13
CA HIS A 8 -24.93 -5.76 10.25
C HIS A 8 -24.02 -5.59 11.47
N SER A 9 -23.15 -4.57 11.46
CA SER A 9 -22.34 -4.18 12.61
C SER A 9 -22.78 -2.79 13.06
N GLU A 10 -23.04 -2.64 14.35
CA GLU A 10 -23.55 -1.38 14.90
C GLU A 10 -22.58 -0.22 14.62
N ASN A 11 -23.09 0.86 14.02
CA ASN A 11 -22.38 2.10 13.69
C ASN A 11 -21.13 1.96 12.79
N GLN A 12 -20.91 0.81 12.14
CA GLN A 12 -19.74 0.54 11.33
C GLN A 12 -19.54 1.56 10.19
N LEU A 13 -20.59 1.91 9.45
CA LEU A 13 -20.48 2.88 8.37
C LEU A 13 -20.11 4.28 8.91
N THR A 14 -20.63 4.65 10.07
CA THR A 14 -20.31 5.93 10.71
C THR A 14 -18.85 5.96 11.16
N GLU A 15 -18.35 4.91 11.81
CA GLU A 15 -16.95 4.82 12.24
C GLU A 15 -15.99 4.75 11.04
N MET A 16 -16.33 3.98 10.01
CA MET A 16 -15.57 3.92 8.78
C MET A 16 -15.44 5.30 8.13
N MET A 17 -16.53 6.07 8.06
CA MET A 17 -16.51 7.44 7.54
C MET A 17 -15.65 8.39 8.39
N LYS A 18 -15.71 8.29 9.73
CA LYS A 18 -14.84 9.07 10.62
C LYS A 18 -13.36 8.75 10.39
N HIS A 19 -13.02 7.47 10.21
CA HIS A 19 -11.65 7.05 9.95
C HIS A 19 -11.14 7.50 8.58
N ILE A 20 -11.99 7.48 7.56
CA ILE A 20 -11.69 8.03 6.24
C ILE A 20 -11.44 9.53 6.37
N ASP A 21 -12.37 10.30 6.92
CA ASP A 21 -12.25 11.77 7.06
C ASP A 21 -11.01 12.18 7.89
N SER A 22 -10.66 11.38 8.90
CA SER A 22 -9.47 11.63 9.72
C SER A 22 -8.17 11.50 8.93
N ASN A 23 -8.08 10.60 7.94
CA ASN A 23 -6.81 10.21 7.31
C ASN A 23 -6.70 10.46 5.80
N LEU A 24 -7.81 10.46 5.06
CA LEU A 24 -7.89 10.50 3.60
C LEU A 24 -8.71 11.71 3.12
N PRO A 25 -8.45 12.25 1.92
CA PRO A 25 -9.27 13.32 1.36
C PRO A 25 -10.68 12.80 1.05
N LEU A 26 -11.69 13.58 1.41
CA LEU A 26 -13.08 13.27 1.05
C LEU A 26 -13.33 13.58 -0.44
N PRO A 27 -14.23 12.82 -1.09
CA PRO A 27 -14.68 13.12 -2.45
C PRO A 27 -15.22 14.54 -2.61
N VAL A 28 -14.79 15.26 -3.64
CA VAL A 28 -15.25 16.64 -3.94
C VAL A 28 -16.40 16.65 -4.96
N THR A 29 -16.75 15.50 -5.52
CA THR A 29 -17.71 15.40 -6.62
C THR A 29 -19.18 15.54 -6.21
N ASN A 30 -19.96 16.17 -7.10
CA ASN A 30 -21.41 16.30 -6.97
C ASN A 30 -22.19 15.11 -7.56
N ASP A 31 -21.53 14.21 -8.30
CA ASP A 31 -22.17 13.00 -8.81
C ASP A 31 -22.28 11.96 -7.69
N SER A 32 -23.51 11.65 -7.28
CA SER A 32 -23.80 10.67 -6.23
C SER A 32 -23.22 9.27 -6.49
N LEU A 33 -23.17 8.81 -7.75
CA LEU A 33 -22.66 7.50 -8.09
C LEU A 33 -21.13 7.47 -8.00
N ARG A 34 -20.48 8.52 -8.51
CA ARG A 34 -19.03 8.70 -8.40
C ARG A 34 -18.61 8.87 -6.94
N ASN A 35 -19.35 9.67 -6.17
CA ASN A 35 -19.14 9.86 -4.74
C ASN A 35 -19.18 8.52 -4.00
N PHE A 36 -20.22 7.71 -4.24
CA PHE A 36 -20.35 6.38 -3.66
C PHE A 36 -19.18 5.45 -4.02
N ALA A 37 -18.79 5.40 -5.30
CA ALA A 37 -17.65 4.60 -5.75
C ALA A 37 -16.32 5.05 -5.12
N GLN A 38 -16.09 6.36 -5.00
CA GLN A 38 -14.90 6.92 -4.36
C GLN A 38 -14.88 6.61 -2.85
N LEU A 39 -16.02 6.64 -2.16
CA LEU A 39 -16.09 6.23 -0.75
C LEU A 39 -15.76 4.74 -0.55
N ILE A 40 -16.16 3.86 -1.47
CA ILE A 40 -15.75 2.45 -1.46
C ILE A 40 -14.23 2.33 -1.65
N TYR A 41 -13.67 3.05 -2.61
CA TYR A 41 -12.23 3.07 -2.86
C TYR A 41 -11.44 3.53 -1.61
N LEU A 42 -11.88 4.62 -0.97
CA LEU A 42 -11.25 5.16 0.24
C LEU A 42 -11.39 4.23 1.44
N SER A 43 -12.52 3.56 1.62
CA SER A 43 -12.68 2.59 2.70
C SER A 43 -11.73 1.40 2.55
N GLN A 44 -11.51 0.94 1.32
CA GLN A 44 -10.54 -0.13 1.04
C GLN A 44 -9.10 0.33 1.26
N ILE A 45 -8.73 1.59 0.93
CA ILE A 45 -7.42 2.16 1.31
C ILE A 45 -7.26 2.13 2.83
N HIS A 46 -8.26 2.61 3.56
CA HIS A 46 -8.20 2.66 5.01
C HIS A 46 -8.01 1.26 5.63
N GLN A 47 -8.79 0.27 5.17
CA GLN A 47 -8.65 -1.13 5.60
C GLN A 47 -7.26 -1.68 5.28
N ALA A 48 -6.76 -1.48 4.06
CA ALA A 48 -5.47 -1.95 3.60
C ALA A 48 -4.30 -1.38 4.41
N MET A 49 -4.30 -0.06 4.63
CA MET A 49 -3.29 0.62 5.46
C MET A 49 -3.33 0.17 6.91
N THR A 50 -4.53 -0.08 7.45
CA THR A 50 -4.72 -0.55 8.83
C THR A 50 -4.12 -1.94 9.01
N LEU A 51 -4.47 -2.88 8.13
CA LEU A 51 -3.92 -4.25 8.15
C LEU A 51 -2.40 -4.24 7.99
N LYS A 52 -1.87 -3.44 7.07
CA LYS A 52 -0.41 -3.27 6.91
C LYS A 52 0.23 -2.74 8.18
N SER A 53 -0.33 -1.72 8.81
CA SER A 53 0.25 -1.13 10.02
C SER A 53 0.27 -2.12 11.18
N ILE A 54 -0.78 -2.92 11.32
CA ILE A 54 -0.85 -4.02 12.30
C ILE A 54 0.21 -5.08 11.98
N SER A 55 0.33 -5.48 10.71
CA SER A 55 1.34 -6.47 10.29
C SER A 55 2.76 -6.01 10.52
N ASP A 56 3.08 -4.77 10.13
CA ASP A 56 4.40 -4.19 10.34
C ASP A 56 4.76 -4.22 11.83
N LEU A 57 3.84 -3.80 12.71
CA LEU A 57 4.04 -3.81 14.17
C LEU A 57 4.20 -5.23 14.72
N CYS A 58 3.32 -6.17 14.36
CA CYS A 58 3.39 -7.56 14.80
C CYS A 58 4.70 -8.22 14.36
N ARG A 59 5.15 -7.98 13.13
CA ARG A 59 6.42 -8.52 12.65
C ARG A 59 7.59 -7.91 13.40
N LEU A 60 7.67 -6.59 13.59
CA LEU A 60 8.71 -5.99 14.43
C LEU A 60 8.75 -6.58 15.84
N HIS A 61 7.59 -6.79 16.46
CA HIS A 61 7.45 -7.38 17.79
C HIS A 61 7.77 -8.89 17.85
N SER A 62 8.07 -9.55 16.73
CA SER A 62 8.59 -10.92 16.73
C SER A 62 10.07 -10.96 17.16
N SER A 63 10.81 -9.87 16.99
CA SER A 63 12.21 -9.79 17.41
C SER A 63 12.34 -9.74 18.94
N VAL A 64 13.33 -10.46 19.47
CA VAL A 64 13.71 -10.43 20.89
C VAL A 64 14.19 -9.03 21.29
N ASP A 65 14.83 -8.30 20.37
CA ASP A 65 15.36 -6.95 20.62
C ASP A 65 14.25 -5.89 20.72
N MET A 66 13.03 -6.24 20.33
CA MET A 66 11.84 -5.38 20.36
C MET A 66 10.91 -5.69 21.55
N ILE A 67 11.35 -6.50 22.52
CA ILE A 67 10.60 -6.72 23.76
C ILE A 67 10.56 -5.42 24.55
N ASN A 68 9.36 -4.96 24.88
CA ASN A 68 9.20 -3.79 25.71
C ASN A 68 9.77 -4.08 27.12
N PRO A 69 10.83 -3.39 27.58
CA PRO A 69 11.49 -3.71 28.84
C PRO A 69 10.64 -3.37 30.07
N LYS A 70 9.58 -2.56 29.90
CA LYS A 70 8.66 -2.17 30.98
C LYS A 70 7.48 -3.13 31.11
N THR A 71 7.02 -3.71 30.00
CA THR A 71 5.80 -4.56 29.98
C THR A 71 6.10 -6.02 29.67
N SER A 72 7.34 -6.36 29.30
CA SER A 72 7.76 -7.68 28.81
C SER A 72 6.90 -8.21 27.64
N GLN A 73 6.27 -7.30 26.89
CA GLN A 73 5.48 -7.62 25.70
C GLN A 73 6.41 -7.69 24.48
N GLY A 74 6.29 -8.76 23.71
CA GLY A 74 7.10 -9.06 22.52
C GLY A 74 6.86 -10.50 22.07
N HIS A 75 7.77 -11.06 21.28
CA HIS A 75 7.70 -12.42 20.74
C HIS A 75 6.38 -12.74 20.03
N THR A 76 5.90 -11.81 19.20
CA THR A 76 4.74 -12.09 18.37
C THR A 76 5.09 -13.14 17.32
N MET A 77 4.44 -14.30 17.37
CA MET A 77 4.74 -15.45 16.49
C MET A 77 3.63 -15.73 15.45
N GLY A 78 2.65 -14.85 15.33
CA GLY A 78 1.56 -15.05 14.38
C GLY A 78 0.64 -13.85 14.26
N LEU A 79 0.11 -13.66 13.05
CA LEU A 79 -0.94 -12.69 12.75
C LEU A 79 -1.98 -13.33 11.84
N MET A 80 -3.20 -13.45 12.35
CA MET A 80 -4.37 -13.87 11.57
C MET A 80 -5.35 -12.71 11.55
N TYR A 81 -5.58 -12.13 10.38
CA TYR A 81 -6.53 -11.04 10.25
C TYR A 81 -7.97 -11.58 10.13
N TRP A 82 -8.91 -10.83 10.70
CA TRP A 82 -10.34 -11.06 10.50
C TRP A 82 -10.83 -10.13 9.37
N GLN A 83 -11.41 -10.60 8.27
CA GLN A 83 -11.63 -12.00 7.85
C GLN A 83 -11.21 -12.18 6.38
N ILE A 84 -11.12 -13.42 5.90
CA ILE A 84 -10.67 -13.66 4.52
C ILE A 84 -11.76 -13.36 3.48
N ASN A 85 -12.95 -13.94 3.59
CA ASN A 85 -13.98 -13.89 2.54
C ASN A 85 -15.36 -13.41 3.03
N ASP A 86 -16.17 -12.98 2.06
CA ASP A 86 -17.56 -12.59 2.25
C ASP A 86 -18.54 -13.71 1.91
N ILE A 87 -19.62 -13.83 2.70
CA ILE A 87 -20.72 -14.78 2.45
C ILE A 87 -21.82 -14.20 1.54
N TRP A 88 -21.85 -12.87 1.39
CA TRP A 88 -22.80 -12.11 0.55
C TRP A 88 -22.30 -10.66 0.38
N GLN A 89 -22.92 -9.86 -0.49
CA GLN A 89 -22.52 -8.47 -0.73
C GLN A 89 -22.96 -7.56 0.43
N ALA A 90 -22.02 -7.18 1.29
CA ALA A 90 -22.22 -6.28 2.42
C ALA A 90 -20.88 -5.60 2.79
N PRO A 91 -20.91 -4.47 3.53
CA PRO A 91 -19.72 -3.97 4.18
C PRO A 91 -19.27 -4.95 5.28
N THR A 92 -18.05 -5.47 5.17
CA THR A 92 -17.47 -6.43 6.11
C THR A 92 -15.95 -6.20 6.22
N TRP A 93 -15.32 -6.94 7.13
CA TRP A 93 -13.85 -6.99 7.26
C TRP A 93 -13.18 -7.94 6.27
N ALA A 94 -13.92 -8.54 5.34
CA ALA A 94 -13.34 -9.46 4.36
C ALA A 94 -12.35 -8.74 3.46
N THR A 95 -11.31 -9.44 3.00
CA THR A 95 -10.40 -8.96 1.95
C THR A 95 -10.75 -9.51 0.58
N ILE A 96 -11.51 -10.60 0.51
CA ILE A 96 -12.08 -11.19 -0.69
C ILE A 96 -13.61 -11.00 -0.65
N GLU A 97 -14.17 -10.37 -1.69
CA GLU A 97 -15.61 -10.16 -1.84
C GLU A 97 -16.35 -11.48 -2.14
N TYR A 98 -17.69 -11.46 -2.05
CA TYR A 98 -18.53 -12.64 -2.30
C TYR A 98 -18.30 -13.28 -3.68
N GLY A 99 -18.07 -12.44 -4.71
CA GLY A 99 -17.75 -12.89 -6.07
C GLY A 99 -16.28 -13.28 -6.27
N LEU A 100 -15.55 -13.55 -5.19
CA LEU A 100 -14.10 -13.83 -5.15
C LEU A 100 -13.20 -12.65 -5.55
N LYS A 101 -13.75 -11.50 -5.93
CA LYS A 101 -12.99 -10.29 -6.28
C LYS A 101 -12.12 -9.85 -5.11
N TRP A 102 -10.85 -9.57 -5.37
CA TRP A 102 -9.93 -9.10 -4.36
C TRP A 102 -10.16 -7.61 -4.06
N LYS A 103 -10.37 -7.27 -2.79
CA LYS A 103 -10.29 -5.89 -2.30
C LYS A 103 -8.83 -5.44 -2.25
N MET A 104 -8.59 -4.13 -2.18
CA MET A 104 -7.26 -3.55 -2.01
C MET A 104 -6.48 -4.18 -0.84
N SER A 105 -7.18 -4.47 0.25
CA SER A 105 -6.64 -5.13 1.42
C SER A 105 -6.05 -6.52 1.13
N HIS A 106 -6.58 -7.28 0.17
CA HIS A 106 -6.01 -8.61 -0.14
C HIS A 106 -4.65 -8.49 -0.85
N TYR A 107 -4.50 -7.49 -1.72
CA TYR A 107 -3.20 -7.16 -2.32
C TYR A 107 -2.19 -6.73 -1.25
N TYR A 108 -2.63 -5.93 -0.27
CA TYR A 108 -1.78 -5.54 0.86
C TYR A 108 -1.40 -6.72 1.75
N VAL A 109 -2.33 -7.66 2.00
CA VAL A 109 -2.06 -8.90 2.74
C VAL A 109 -0.98 -9.71 2.03
N GLY A 110 -1.13 -9.96 0.73
CA GLY A 110 -0.12 -10.71 -0.05
C GLY A 110 1.25 -10.03 -0.01
N HIS A 111 1.27 -8.71 -0.05
CA HIS A 111 2.49 -7.91 0.01
C HIS A 111 3.14 -7.90 1.40
N MET A 112 2.38 -7.68 2.47
CA MET A 112 2.91 -7.59 3.84
C MET A 112 3.28 -8.95 4.45
N TYR A 113 2.75 -10.04 3.89
CA TYR A 113 3.11 -11.43 4.26
C TYR A 113 4.22 -12.01 3.37
N ALA A 114 4.86 -11.17 2.54
CA ALA A 114 6.05 -11.61 1.83
C ALA A 114 7.11 -12.11 2.83
N PRO A 115 7.76 -13.25 2.53
CA PRO A 115 8.67 -13.91 3.47
C PRO A 115 9.89 -13.06 3.78
N VAL A 116 10.30 -12.18 2.84
CA VAL A 116 11.29 -11.14 3.08
C VAL A 116 10.66 -9.79 2.82
N TYR A 117 10.70 -8.88 3.78
CA TYR A 117 9.91 -7.64 3.72
C TYR A 117 10.56 -6.47 4.47
N PRO A 118 10.65 -5.27 3.85
CA PRO A 118 11.17 -4.07 4.49
C PRO A 118 10.08 -3.33 5.29
N ILE A 119 10.45 -2.87 6.48
CA ILE A 119 9.59 -2.08 7.37
C ILE A 119 10.30 -0.76 7.69
N ALA A 120 9.73 0.35 7.21
CA ALA A 120 10.15 1.69 7.60
C ALA A 120 9.18 2.26 8.64
N MET A 121 9.71 2.80 9.74
CA MET A 121 8.93 3.32 10.86
C MET A 121 9.46 4.67 11.33
N LEU A 122 8.54 5.60 11.64
CA LEU A 122 8.80 6.86 12.32
C LEU A 122 8.34 6.75 13.78
N THR A 123 9.24 7.02 14.72
CA THR A 123 8.97 6.94 16.17
C THR A 123 9.30 8.28 16.84
N PRO A 124 8.34 8.95 17.52
CA PRO A 124 6.93 8.60 17.60
C PRO A 124 6.21 8.77 16.25
N TYR A 125 5.12 8.01 16.05
CA TYR A 125 4.34 8.09 14.81
C TYR A 125 3.77 9.50 14.59
N LEU A 126 3.82 9.99 13.34
CA LEU A 126 3.42 11.35 12.96
C LEU A 126 4.14 12.45 13.76
N ALA A 127 5.41 12.25 14.13
CA ALA A 127 6.23 13.27 14.75
C ALA A 127 6.31 14.55 13.90
N ASN A 128 6.45 15.68 14.57
CA ASN A 128 6.77 16.95 13.90
C ASN A 128 8.21 16.89 13.37
N VAL A 129 8.48 17.53 12.23
CA VAL A 129 9.84 17.61 11.65
C VAL A 129 10.85 18.27 12.59
N THR A 130 10.39 19.07 13.55
CA THR A 130 11.23 19.73 14.56
C THR A 130 11.46 18.87 15.80
N ASP A 131 10.86 17.68 15.90
CA ASP A 131 11.08 16.78 17.04
C ASP A 131 12.49 16.18 16.96
N GLU A 132 13.36 16.60 17.88
CA GLU A 132 14.74 16.14 17.95
C GLU A 132 14.86 14.69 18.44
N ASN A 133 13.84 14.17 19.13
CA ASN A 133 13.81 12.79 19.61
C ASN A 133 13.23 11.83 18.57
N ALA A 134 12.63 12.34 17.50
CA ALA A 134 12.02 11.50 16.48
C ALA A 134 13.08 10.77 15.65
N GLN A 135 12.89 9.45 15.49
CA GLN A 135 13.79 8.56 14.77
C GLN A 135 13.06 7.86 13.63
N LEU A 136 13.73 7.79 12.49
CA LEU A 136 13.39 6.89 11.39
C LEU A 136 14.23 5.64 11.52
N SER A 137 13.56 4.48 11.53
CA SER A 137 14.22 3.18 11.57
C SER A 137 13.76 2.33 10.39
N PHE A 138 14.69 1.59 9.81
CA PHE A 138 14.50 0.80 8.61
C PHE A 138 14.92 -0.63 8.90
N HIS A 139 13.97 -1.54 8.92
CA HIS A 139 14.17 -2.93 9.26
C HIS A 139 13.89 -3.81 8.06
N VAL A 140 14.50 -4.99 8.03
CA VAL A 140 14.11 -6.07 7.12
C VAL A 140 13.77 -7.28 7.96
N VAL A 141 12.64 -7.91 7.63
CA VAL A 141 12.24 -9.20 8.16
C VAL A 141 12.59 -10.26 7.14
N ASN A 142 13.20 -11.35 7.58
CA ASN A 142 13.42 -12.56 6.80
C ASN A 142 12.80 -13.76 7.53
N GLU A 143 11.90 -14.47 6.85
CA GLU A 143 11.26 -15.70 7.34
C GLU A 143 11.76 -16.95 6.58
N VAL A 144 12.67 -16.77 5.62
CA VAL A 144 13.23 -17.86 4.82
C VAL A 144 14.38 -18.53 5.58
N LEU A 145 14.42 -19.86 5.56
CA LEU A 145 15.47 -20.67 6.20
C LEU A 145 16.83 -20.60 5.50
N ASN A 146 16.81 -20.35 4.18
CA ASN A 146 17.99 -20.23 3.36
C ASN A 146 18.62 -18.83 3.47
N ASN A 147 19.90 -18.76 3.14
CA ASN A 147 20.62 -17.49 3.10
C ASN A 147 19.93 -16.50 2.14
N THR A 148 19.73 -15.28 2.61
CA THR A 148 19.13 -14.20 1.83
C THR A 148 20.10 -13.04 1.77
N TYR A 149 20.42 -12.64 0.54
CA TYR A 149 21.30 -11.51 0.24
C TYR A 149 20.53 -10.50 -0.60
N GLY A 150 20.76 -9.23 -0.33
CA GLY A 150 20.06 -8.17 -1.02
C GLY A 150 20.53 -6.80 -0.61
N ALA A 151 19.80 -5.79 -1.06
CA ALA A 151 20.03 -4.40 -0.68
C ALA A 151 18.70 -3.68 -0.44
N LEU A 152 18.63 -2.94 0.66
CA LEU A 152 17.51 -2.07 0.98
C LEU A 152 17.84 -0.65 0.53
N ILE A 153 17.09 -0.12 -0.44
CA ILE A 153 17.26 1.23 -0.97
C ILE A 153 16.02 2.06 -0.66
N CYS A 154 16.17 3.09 0.17
CA CYS A 154 15.12 4.03 0.51
C CYS A 154 15.35 5.38 -0.18
N SER A 155 14.26 5.94 -0.70
CA SER A 155 14.27 7.18 -1.45
C SER A 155 13.17 8.11 -0.95
N ILE A 156 13.48 9.40 -0.83
CA ILE A 156 12.56 10.42 -0.34
C ILE A 156 12.06 11.22 -1.52
N TYR A 157 10.74 11.26 -1.68
CA TYR A 157 10.07 11.94 -2.79
C TYR A 157 9.23 13.10 -2.28
N THR A 158 9.16 14.14 -3.11
CA THR A 158 8.04 15.07 -3.11
C THR A 158 7.06 14.62 -4.21
N LEU A 159 5.75 14.85 -4.05
CA LEU A 159 4.74 14.31 -5.00
C LEU A 159 4.64 15.07 -6.33
N ASP A 160 5.46 16.09 -6.53
CA ASP A 160 5.54 16.90 -7.75
C ASP A 160 6.45 16.29 -8.83
N THR A 161 7.37 15.38 -8.47
CA THR A 161 8.37 14.80 -9.38
C THR A 161 8.67 13.33 -9.07
N LEU A 162 8.99 12.55 -10.10
CA LEU A 162 9.49 11.17 -9.98
C LEU A 162 10.97 11.10 -9.60
N THR A 163 11.67 12.23 -9.48
CA THR A 163 13.07 12.26 -9.04
C THR A 163 13.14 12.34 -7.51
N PRO A 164 13.84 11.42 -6.83
CA PRO A 164 13.99 11.50 -5.38
C PRO A 164 14.86 12.70 -4.98
N ARG A 165 14.53 13.33 -3.85
CA ARG A 165 15.35 14.37 -3.20
C ARG A 165 16.63 13.80 -2.62
N LEU A 166 16.55 12.56 -2.13
CA LEU A 166 17.64 11.82 -1.52
C LEU A 166 17.35 10.33 -1.64
N SER A 167 18.39 9.55 -1.92
CA SER A 167 18.37 8.09 -1.85
C SER A 167 19.51 7.62 -0.97
N PHE A 168 19.25 6.59 -0.17
CA PHE A 168 20.21 5.96 0.72
C PHE A 168 19.86 4.47 0.85
N GLY A 169 20.83 3.65 1.20
CA GLY A 169 20.61 2.22 1.32
C GLY A 169 21.80 1.52 1.91
N ASP A 170 21.59 0.26 2.26
CA ASP A 170 22.63 -0.65 2.73
C ASP A 170 22.33 -2.08 2.25
N ASP A 171 23.38 -2.90 2.23
CA ASP A 171 23.28 -4.32 1.94
C ASP A 171 22.68 -5.06 3.14
N ILE A 172 21.99 -6.18 2.86
CA ILE A 172 21.44 -7.06 3.89
C ILE A 172 21.98 -8.48 3.72
N ILE A 173 22.24 -9.14 4.84
CA ILE A 173 22.74 -10.52 4.86
C ILE A 173 22.05 -11.29 5.98
N PHE A 174 21.12 -12.17 5.60
CA PHE A 174 20.48 -13.09 6.53
C PHE A 174 21.02 -14.51 6.33
N ASN A 175 21.59 -15.08 7.40
CA ASN A 175 21.99 -16.50 7.44
C ASN A 175 20.91 -17.41 8.06
N SER A 176 19.86 -16.82 8.63
CA SER A 176 18.72 -17.50 9.24
C SER A 176 17.50 -16.57 9.23
N PRO A 177 16.29 -17.08 9.55
CA PRO A 177 15.14 -16.22 9.81
C PRO A 177 15.43 -15.26 10.96
N GLY A 178 14.90 -14.04 10.86
CA GLY A 178 15.10 -13.00 11.86
C GLY A 178 14.71 -11.63 11.35
N ILE A 179 15.01 -10.62 12.17
CA ILE A 179 14.79 -9.21 11.85
C ILE A 179 16.09 -8.48 12.07
N GLU A 180 16.44 -7.63 11.11
CA GLU A 180 17.62 -6.78 11.19
C GLU A 180 17.21 -5.32 11.10
N ASN A 181 17.75 -4.50 12.00
CA ASN A 181 17.69 -3.05 11.87
C ASN A 181 18.84 -2.61 10.96
N VAL A 182 18.51 -2.29 9.71
CA VAL A 182 19.48 -2.00 8.66
C VAL A 182 20.01 -0.57 8.79
N MET A 183 19.13 0.41 9.01
CA MET A 183 19.51 1.82 9.07
C MET A 183 18.65 2.61 10.06
N ASN A 184 19.26 3.60 10.72
CA ASN A 184 18.55 4.57 11.56
C ASN A 184 19.01 6.00 11.26
N PHE A 185 18.06 6.94 11.26
CA PHE A 185 18.33 8.35 11.06
C PHE A 185 17.50 9.22 12.01
N PRO A 186 18.07 10.28 12.60
CA PRO A 186 17.27 11.32 13.23
C PRO A 186 16.34 11.95 12.19
N TYR A 187 15.04 12.02 12.49
CA TYR A 187 14.02 12.47 11.55
C TYR A 187 14.30 13.89 11.06
N SER A 188 14.59 14.80 11.99
CA SER A 188 14.90 16.21 11.72
C SER A 188 16.12 16.39 10.79
N THR A 189 17.15 15.54 10.94
CA THR A 189 18.34 15.56 10.08
C THR A 189 18.00 15.17 8.65
N LEU A 190 17.20 14.12 8.46
CA LEU A 190 16.81 13.66 7.13
C LEU A 190 15.92 14.70 6.43
N MET A 191 14.95 15.28 7.14
CA MET A 191 14.07 16.34 6.62
C MET A 191 14.85 17.61 6.24
N ARG A 192 15.87 18.00 7.02
CA ARG A 192 16.75 19.12 6.68
C ARG A 192 17.54 18.87 5.40
N ARG A 193 18.07 17.66 5.22
CA ARG A 193 18.83 17.28 4.01
C ARG A 193 17.99 17.32 2.74
N THR A 194 16.70 16.97 2.85
CA THR A 194 15.77 16.99 1.71
C THR A 194 15.03 18.31 1.54
N ASN A 195 15.28 19.30 2.41
CA ASN A 195 14.60 20.59 2.45
C ASN A 195 13.07 20.46 2.61
N CYS A 196 12.60 19.44 3.32
CA CYS A 196 11.19 19.25 3.68
C CYS A 196 10.94 19.97 5.01
N LYS A 197 10.11 21.01 4.98
CA LYS A 197 9.80 21.86 6.15
C LYS A 197 8.57 21.39 6.92
N ASP A 198 7.80 20.47 6.35
CA ASP A 198 6.61 19.89 6.95
C ASP A 198 6.51 18.39 6.59
N SER A 199 5.91 17.59 7.47
CA SER A 199 5.78 16.14 7.29
C SER A 199 4.88 15.74 6.12
N SER A 200 4.04 16.65 5.62
CA SER A 200 3.18 16.44 4.45
C SER A 200 3.85 16.72 3.11
N GLN A 201 5.10 17.21 3.11
CA GLN A 201 5.80 17.53 1.86
C GLN A 201 6.50 16.32 1.26
N CYS A 202 6.93 15.39 2.11
CA CYS A 202 7.83 14.31 1.71
C CYS A 202 7.31 12.96 2.13
N ILE A 203 7.58 11.97 1.30
CA ILE A 203 7.20 10.58 1.50
C ILE A 203 8.43 9.69 1.28
N ILE A 204 8.55 8.61 2.05
CA ILE A 204 9.68 7.70 1.93
C ILE A 204 9.20 6.42 1.26
N HIS A 205 9.85 6.04 0.18
CA HIS A 205 9.63 4.77 -0.50
C HIS A 205 10.91 3.94 -0.44
N CYS A 206 10.82 2.76 0.16
CA CYS A 206 11.90 1.80 0.25
C CYS A 206 11.66 0.64 -0.70
N SER A 207 12.70 0.22 -1.42
CA SER A 207 12.73 -0.95 -2.28
C SER A 207 13.78 -1.91 -1.74
N LEU A 208 13.36 -3.12 -1.44
CA LEU A 208 14.24 -4.22 -1.10
C LEU A 208 14.41 -5.12 -2.33
N ASN A 209 15.64 -5.26 -2.80
CA ASN A 209 16.00 -6.19 -3.86
C ASN A 209 16.72 -7.39 -3.22
N TYR A 210 16.20 -8.60 -3.38
CA TYR A 210 16.78 -9.81 -2.80
C TYR A 210 16.50 -11.02 -3.69
N ASN A 211 17.47 -11.90 -3.92
CA ASN A 211 17.29 -13.16 -4.67
C ASN A 211 16.41 -13.01 -5.95
N GLU A 212 16.68 -12.02 -6.81
CA GLU A 212 15.91 -11.68 -8.03
C GLU A 212 14.46 -11.18 -7.82
N HIS A 213 14.05 -11.01 -6.57
CA HIS A 213 12.77 -10.41 -6.19
C HIS A 213 12.97 -8.95 -5.80
N GLN A 214 11.94 -8.15 -6.02
CA GLN A 214 11.87 -6.77 -5.57
C GLN A 214 10.57 -6.53 -4.82
N ILE A 215 10.65 -5.95 -3.64
CA ILE A 215 9.50 -5.61 -2.82
C ILE A 215 9.64 -4.20 -2.25
N GLY A 216 8.60 -3.39 -2.41
CA GLY A 216 8.62 -1.97 -2.00
C GLY A 216 7.68 -1.66 -0.86
N GLN A 217 8.07 -0.82 0.09
CA GLN A 217 7.21 -0.31 1.16
C GLN A 217 7.23 1.22 1.16
N THR A 218 6.08 1.83 1.44
CA THR A 218 5.98 3.30 1.53
C THR A 218 5.63 3.70 2.97
N LEU A 219 6.39 4.63 3.52
CA LEU A 219 6.14 5.27 4.80
C LEU A 219 5.62 6.70 4.56
N PHE A 220 4.40 6.93 5.04
CA PHE A 220 3.80 8.25 5.12
C PHE A 220 4.23 8.94 6.42
N LEU A 221 4.84 10.12 6.30
CA LEU A 221 5.29 10.96 7.41
C LEU A 221 4.17 11.84 8.01
N SER A 222 3.14 12.15 7.20
CA SER A 222 1.87 12.75 7.61
C SER A 222 0.69 11.87 7.23
N ARG A 223 -0.53 12.26 7.62
CA ARG A 223 -1.76 11.60 7.14
C ARG A 223 -1.92 11.85 5.62
N PRO A 224 -2.33 10.86 4.81
CA PRO A 224 -2.45 11.03 3.35
C PRO A 224 -3.26 12.25 2.89
N LYS A 225 -4.31 12.65 3.63
CA LYS A 225 -5.12 13.85 3.32
C LYS A 225 -4.35 15.17 3.38
N ASN A 226 -3.22 15.22 4.09
CA ASN A 226 -2.44 16.43 4.27
C ASN A 226 -1.46 16.68 3.13
N TYR A 227 -1.16 15.65 2.32
CA TYR A 227 -0.21 15.82 1.22
C TYR A 227 -0.84 16.63 0.10
N GLN A 228 -0.05 17.53 -0.47
CA GLN A 228 -0.41 18.15 -1.74
C GLN A 228 -0.30 17.12 -2.86
N LEU A 229 -1.44 16.70 -3.38
CA LEU A 229 -1.51 15.79 -4.51
C LEU A 229 -1.36 16.56 -5.83
N PHE A 230 -0.67 15.94 -6.78
CA PHE A 230 -0.50 16.45 -8.13
C PHE A 230 -1.11 15.47 -9.11
N ASN A 231 -1.64 15.97 -10.24
CA ASN A 231 -2.15 15.10 -11.29
C ASN A 231 -1.00 14.19 -11.78
N PRO A 232 -1.10 12.86 -11.61
CA PRO A 232 -0.06 11.94 -12.04
C PRO A 232 -0.08 11.70 -13.54
N ASN A 233 -1.11 12.14 -14.27
CA ASN A 233 -1.37 11.74 -15.66
C ASN A 233 -1.30 10.21 -15.83
N LEU A 234 -1.99 9.51 -14.93
CA LEU A 234 -2.02 8.04 -14.89
C LEU A 234 -2.70 7.49 -16.15
N GLN A 235 -2.01 6.62 -16.88
CA GLN A 235 -2.52 6.05 -18.13
C GLN A 235 -2.16 4.57 -18.28
N ILE A 236 -3.04 3.81 -18.94
CA ILE A 236 -2.71 2.46 -19.44
C ILE A 236 -2.09 2.63 -20.83
N GLU A 237 -0.79 2.42 -20.93
CA GLU A 237 -0.03 2.53 -22.17
C GLU A 237 -0.30 1.34 -23.11
N SER A 238 -0.24 0.11 -22.56
CA SER A 238 -0.45 -1.09 -23.36
C SER A 238 -1.02 -2.24 -22.55
N ILE A 239 -1.73 -3.13 -23.24
CA ILE A 239 -2.24 -4.39 -22.71
C ILE A 239 -1.81 -5.46 -23.71
N LYS A 240 -1.01 -6.43 -23.27
CA LYS A 240 -0.44 -7.49 -24.09
C LYS A 240 -0.84 -8.83 -23.53
N GLN A 241 -1.50 -9.66 -24.34
CA GLN A 241 -1.82 -11.02 -23.98
C GLN A 241 -0.54 -11.87 -23.93
N ILE A 242 -0.25 -12.49 -22.79
CA ILE A 242 0.86 -13.45 -22.61
C ILE A 242 0.34 -14.87 -22.88
N SER A 243 -0.84 -15.20 -22.37
CA SER A 243 -1.49 -16.50 -22.51
C SER A 243 -3.01 -16.31 -22.60
N SER A 244 -3.79 -17.38 -22.69
CA SER A 244 -5.25 -17.27 -22.64
C SER A 244 -5.77 -16.79 -21.28
N THR A 245 -4.94 -16.79 -20.23
CA THR A 245 -5.31 -16.36 -18.87
C THR A 245 -4.52 -15.16 -18.38
N ASP A 246 -3.36 -14.84 -18.96
CA ASP A 246 -2.46 -13.81 -18.44
C ASP A 246 -2.29 -12.64 -19.41
N PHE A 247 -2.43 -11.42 -18.87
CA PHE A 247 -2.39 -10.18 -19.63
C PHE A 247 -1.44 -9.20 -18.96
N ASN A 248 -0.36 -8.82 -19.63
CA ASN A 248 0.55 -7.79 -19.15
C ASN A 248 -0.02 -6.40 -19.43
N ILE A 249 -0.14 -5.57 -18.40
CA ILE A 249 -0.68 -4.23 -18.45
C ILE A 249 0.44 -3.26 -18.07
N THR A 250 0.83 -2.40 -19.01
CA THR A 250 1.82 -1.36 -18.78
C THR A 250 1.10 -0.05 -18.44
N ILE A 251 1.43 0.50 -17.28
CA ILE A 251 0.87 1.73 -16.74
C ILE A 251 1.98 2.78 -16.72
N THR A 252 1.63 4.03 -17.01
CA THR A 252 2.56 5.15 -17.00
C THR A 252 2.03 6.32 -16.17
N VAL A 253 2.95 7.10 -15.61
CA VAL A 253 2.67 8.33 -14.86
C VAL A 253 3.77 9.37 -15.13
N ASP A 254 3.41 10.64 -15.07
CA ASP A 254 4.34 11.77 -15.13
C ASP A 254 4.81 12.23 -13.74
N ARG A 255 4.03 11.89 -12.70
CA ARG A 255 4.31 12.23 -11.29
C ARG A 255 3.91 11.09 -10.37
N PRO A 256 4.42 11.04 -9.11
CA PRO A 256 4.04 10.00 -8.17
C PRO A 256 2.52 9.85 -8.02
N ALA A 257 2.02 8.63 -8.19
CA ALA A 257 0.60 8.29 -8.02
C ALA A 257 0.42 7.43 -6.78
N LEU A 258 -0.43 7.87 -5.85
CA LEU A 258 -0.69 7.16 -4.60
C LEU A 258 -1.93 6.26 -4.74
N PHE A 259 -1.84 5.07 -4.15
CA PHE A 259 -2.92 4.07 -4.10
C PHE A 259 -3.53 3.76 -5.48
N VAL A 260 -2.68 3.54 -6.48
CA VAL A 260 -3.11 3.19 -7.85
C VAL A 260 -3.95 1.91 -7.81
N TRP A 261 -5.20 2.04 -8.22
CA TRP A 261 -6.19 0.98 -8.22
C TRP A 261 -6.67 0.69 -9.63
N LEU A 262 -6.46 -0.54 -10.07
CA LEU A 262 -7.01 -1.08 -11.31
C LEU A 262 -8.28 -1.86 -10.98
N ASP A 263 -9.34 -1.63 -11.75
CA ASP A 263 -10.58 -2.37 -11.65
C ASP A 263 -11.03 -2.84 -13.03
N ILE A 264 -11.55 -4.06 -13.10
CA ILE A 264 -12.04 -4.69 -14.33
C ILE A 264 -13.57 -4.71 -14.33
N ALA A 265 -14.14 -4.68 -15.54
CA ALA A 265 -15.57 -4.83 -15.75
C ALA A 265 -16.12 -6.12 -15.10
N ALA A 266 -17.38 -6.05 -14.65
CA ALA A 266 -18.03 -7.10 -13.85
C ALA A 266 -18.20 -8.47 -14.56
N ASN A 267 -18.00 -8.53 -15.88
CA ASN A 267 -18.09 -9.75 -16.67
C ASN A 267 -16.76 -10.54 -16.73
N ILE A 268 -15.66 -9.97 -16.24
CA ILE A 268 -14.34 -10.61 -16.21
C ILE A 268 -14.03 -10.98 -14.76
N THR A 269 -13.46 -12.17 -14.55
CA THR A 269 -13.09 -12.66 -13.23
C THR A 269 -11.61 -13.01 -13.17
N GLY A 270 -10.95 -12.61 -12.10
CA GLY A 270 -9.51 -12.72 -11.96
C GLY A 270 -8.93 -11.77 -10.93
N TYR A 271 -7.62 -11.62 -10.93
CA TYR A 271 -6.88 -10.75 -10.01
C TYR A 271 -5.63 -10.19 -10.68
N PHE A 272 -5.12 -9.08 -10.16
CA PHE A 272 -3.86 -8.49 -10.62
C PHE A 272 -2.66 -9.06 -9.84
N SER A 273 -1.46 -9.03 -10.41
CA SER A 273 -0.24 -9.43 -9.72
C SER A 273 0.13 -8.46 -8.59
N ARG A 274 -0.30 -7.20 -8.70
CA ARG A 274 -0.22 -6.16 -7.67
C ARG A 274 -1.30 -5.11 -7.92
N ASN A 275 -1.84 -4.52 -6.86
CA ASN A 275 -2.84 -3.44 -6.94
C ASN A 275 -2.83 -2.59 -5.67
N GLY A 276 -3.42 -1.38 -5.71
CA GLY A 276 -3.43 -0.44 -4.58
C GLY A 276 -2.06 0.12 -4.21
N PHE A 277 -1.06 0.00 -5.10
CA PHE A 277 0.33 0.37 -4.83
C PHE A 277 0.57 1.86 -5.02
N ASN A 278 1.64 2.37 -4.40
CA ASN A 278 2.16 3.71 -4.70
C ASN A 278 3.18 3.59 -5.83
N MET A 279 3.06 4.43 -6.84
CA MET A 279 3.87 4.41 -8.05
C MET A 279 4.83 5.61 -8.05
N PHE A 280 6.13 5.33 -7.98
CA PHE A 280 7.23 6.31 -8.00
C PHE A 280 8.14 6.13 -9.21
N GLN A 281 7.75 5.28 -10.17
CA GLN A 281 8.47 5.02 -11.41
C GLN A 281 7.60 5.46 -12.60
N PRO A 282 8.19 5.96 -13.69
CA PRO A 282 7.44 6.47 -14.84
C PRO A 282 6.62 5.39 -15.56
N SER A 283 7.03 4.13 -15.46
CA SER A 283 6.33 2.98 -16.03
C SER A 283 6.36 1.81 -15.06
N THR A 284 5.27 1.05 -14.99
CA THR A 284 5.17 -0.17 -14.19
C THR A 284 4.30 -1.18 -14.93
N SER A 285 4.72 -2.45 -14.90
CA SER A 285 3.95 -3.56 -15.47
C SER A 285 3.20 -4.32 -14.38
N VAL A 286 1.95 -4.66 -14.65
CA VAL A 286 1.07 -5.46 -13.79
C VAL A 286 0.47 -6.57 -14.64
N ILE A 287 0.48 -7.80 -14.15
CA ILE A 287 -0.14 -8.92 -14.86
C ILE A 287 -1.56 -9.08 -14.32
N PHE A 288 -2.55 -9.17 -15.20
CA PHE A 288 -3.88 -9.63 -14.84
C PHE A 288 -3.98 -11.14 -15.11
N HIS A 289 -4.38 -11.89 -14.10
CA HIS A 289 -4.61 -13.32 -14.12
C HIS A 289 -6.11 -13.60 -14.14
N SER A 290 -6.63 -14.00 -15.30
CA SER A 290 -8.02 -14.39 -15.48
C SER A 290 -8.27 -15.80 -14.93
N TRP A 291 -9.40 -16.00 -14.25
CA TRP A 291 -9.83 -17.35 -13.86
C TRP A 291 -10.47 -18.13 -15.00
N THR A 292 -10.83 -17.45 -16.09
CA THR A 292 -11.44 -18.06 -17.27
C THR A 292 -10.60 -17.77 -18.52
N SER A 293 -10.47 -18.77 -19.40
CA SER A 293 -9.71 -18.63 -20.64
C SER A 293 -10.37 -17.61 -21.57
N MET A 294 -9.59 -16.65 -22.08
CA MET A 294 -10.01 -15.62 -23.03
C MET A 294 -9.29 -15.81 -24.37
N GLU A 295 -9.74 -16.80 -25.15
CA GLU A 295 -9.10 -17.21 -26.41
C GLU A 295 -9.21 -16.17 -27.53
N ASN A 296 -10.31 -15.40 -27.55
CA ASN A 296 -10.54 -14.32 -28.52
C ASN A 296 -10.47 -12.96 -27.82
N PHE A 297 -9.29 -12.61 -27.31
CA PHE A 297 -9.09 -11.33 -26.63
C PHE A 297 -9.37 -10.18 -27.60
N ASP A 298 -10.44 -9.44 -27.32
CA ASP A 298 -10.71 -8.15 -27.93
C ASP A 298 -10.41 -7.06 -26.91
N LYS A 299 -9.44 -6.20 -27.22
CA LYS A 299 -9.07 -5.06 -26.37
C LYS A 299 -10.27 -4.15 -26.10
N ALA A 300 -11.24 -4.06 -27.01
CA ALA A 300 -12.46 -3.28 -26.82
C ALA A 300 -13.37 -3.82 -25.70
N ASN A 301 -13.30 -5.13 -25.42
CA ASN A 301 -14.07 -5.78 -24.38
C ASN A 301 -13.33 -5.85 -23.04
N PHE A 302 -12.06 -5.46 -23.00
CA PHE A 302 -11.23 -5.46 -21.80
C PHE A 302 -11.16 -4.05 -21.19
N ASP A 303 -12.30 -3.60 -20.64
CA ASP A 303 -12.44 -2.32 -19.96
C ASP A 303 -11.79 -2.39 -18.57
N ILE A 304 -10.58 -1.83 -18.47
CA ILE A 304 -9.89 -1.61 -17.19
C ILE A 304 -10.05 -0.15 -16.82
N ARG A 305 -10.72 0.08 -15.70
CA ARG A 305 -10.79 1.38 -15.05
C ARG A 305 -9.60 1.51 -14.10
N TYR A 306 -9.10 2.73 -13.95
CA TYR A 306 -8.05 3.02 -12.99
C TYR A 306 -8.44 4.23 -12.14
N THR A 307 -7.90 4.29 -10.94
CA THR A 307 -8.12 5.38 -9.98
C THR A 307 -6.87 5.54 -9.13
N SER A 308 -6.53 6.77 -8.81
CA SER A 308 -5.51 7.17 -7.85
C SER A 308 -6.13 8.07 -6.78
N LEU A 309 -5.39 8.32 -5.70
CA LEU A 309 -5.86 9.21 -4.64
C LEU A 309 -6.14 10.64 -5.15
N PHE A 310 -5.43 11.07 -6.20
CA PHE A 310 -5.65 12.38 -6.82
C PHE A 310 -7.06 12.49 -7.43
N ASP A 311 -7.59 11.44 -8.03
CA ASP A 311 -8.87 11.45 -8.75
C ASP A 311 -10.08 11.66 -7.84
N VAL A 312 -9.92 11.41 -6.53
CA VAL A 312 -10.90 11.68 -5.47
C VAL A 312 -11.05 13.18 -5.22
N THR A 313 -9.99 13.96 -5.46
CA THR A 313 -9.97 15.41 -5.23
C THR A 313 -10.56 16.21 -6.39
N LEU A 314 -10.91 15.55 -7.49
CA LEU A 314 -11.51 16.17 -8.66
C LEU A 314 -13.04 16.33 -8.47
N PRO A 315 -13.61 17.47 -8.91
CA PRO A 315 -15.06 17.72 -8.85
C PRO A 315 -15.86 16.77 -9.76
#